data_AF-A0A847T2Y2-F1
#
_entry.id   AF-A0A847T2Y2-F1
#
_cell.length_a   1.000
_cell.length_b   1.000
_cell.length_c   1.000
_cell.angle_alpha   90.00
_cell.angle_beta   90.00
_cell.angle_gamma   90.00
#
_symmetry.space_group_name_H-M   'P 1'
#
loop_
_entity.id
_entity.type
_entity.pdbx_description
1 polymer ?
#
loop_
_entity_poly.entity_id
_entity_poly.type
_entity_poly.pdbx_seq_one_letter_code
_entity_poly.pdbx_strand_id
1 'polypeptide(L)'
;MSDNVDPKKMVEKYVEQMISMAKEAGHMLDKTMNAMEKSSKELVSNISQETKGSTEEMKRLASDVMGQVRQDIPKVRAELHELEARAREKLREYERR
;
A
#
# COMPACT_ATOMS: atom_id res chain seq x y z
N MET A 1 22.99 18.98 -32.13
CA MET A 1 23.39 18.60 -30.77
C MET A 1 22.62 17.34 -30.43
N SER A 2 23.21 16.18 -30.64
CA SER A 2 22.59 14.91 -30.24
C SER A 2 22.73 14.83 -28.73
N ASP A 3 21.60 14.94 -28.03
CA ASP A 3 21.53 14.54 -26.63
C ASP A 3 21.94 13.06 -26.55
N ASN A 4 23.20 12.83 -26.18
CA ASN A 4 23.70 11.53 -25.79
C ASN A 4 23.06 11.19 -24.44
N VAL A 5 21.79 10.83 -24.49
CA VAL A 5 21.07 10.28 -23.34
C VAL A 5 21.63 8.88 -23.14
N ASP A 6 22.53 8.76 -22.16
CA ASP A 6 23.09 7.48 -21.74
C ASP A 6 21.93 6.54 -21.33
N PRO A 7 21.67 5.47 -22.08
CA PRO A 7 20.56 4.56 -21.80
C PRO A 7 20.68 3.94 -20.40
N LYS A 8 21.90 3.75 -19.89
CA LYS A 8 22.16 3.19 -18.55
C LYS A 8 21.65 4.14 -17.47
N LYS A 9 21.94 5.44 -17.59
CA LYS A 9 21.44 6.48 -16.66
C LYS A 9 19.92 6.65 -16.70
N MET A 10 19.29 6.45 -17.85
CA MET A 10 17.82 6.47 -17.91
C MET A 10 17.22 5.26 -17.20
N VAL A 11 17.75 4.05 -17.44
CA VAL A 11 17.27 2.84 -16.77
C VAL A 11 17.44 2.95 -15.26
N GLU A 12 18.59 3.45 -14.79
CA GLU A 12 18.83 3.71 -13.36
C GLU A 12 17.76 4.64 -12.77
N LYS A 13 17.52 5.80 -13.40
CA LYS A 13 16.48 6.75 -12.96
C LYS A 13 15.08 6.14 -12.95
N TYR A 14 14.72 5.36 -13.96
CA TYR A 14 13.41 4.69 -14.01
C TYR A 14 13.24 3.67 -12.88
N VAL A 15 14.29 2.91 -12.58
CA VAL A 15 14.27 1.95 -11.48
C VAL A 15 14.21 2.65 -10.13
N GLU A 16 14.96 3.72 -9.93
CA GLU A 16 14.87 4.55 -8.72
C GLU A 16 13.48 5.13 -8.51
N GLN A 17 12.84 5.63 -9.57
CA GLN A 17 11.46 6.12 -9.53
C GLN A 17 10.48 5.00 -9.16
N MET A 18 10.60 3.81 -9.75
CA MET A 18 9.77 2.66 -9.39
C MET A 18 9.93 2.27 -7.92
N ILE A 19 11.17 2.29 -7.39
CA ILE A 19 11.44 2.01 -5.98
C ILE A 19 10.79 3.08 -5.07
N SER A 20 10.89 4.37 -5.43
CA SER A 20 10.23 5.45 -4.66
C SER A 20 8.72 5.28 -4.64
N MET A 21 8.12 5.01 -5.80
CA MET A 21 6.67 4.78 -5.92
C MET A 21 6.21 3.58 -5.09
N ALA A 22 6.94 2.47 -5.10
CA ALA A 22 6.59 1.29 -4.30
C ALA A 22 6.63 1.60 -2.79
N LYS A 23 7.63 2.35 -2.33
CA LYS A 23 7.75 2.78 -0.92
C LYS A 23 6.64 3.73 -0.51
N GLU A 24 6.34 4.73 -1.34
CA GLU A 24 5.27 5.70 -1.09
C GLU A 24 3.90 5.01 -1.05
N ALA A 25 3.64 4.08 -1.97
CA ALA A 25 2.44 3.26 -1.99
C ALA A 25 2.30 2.43 -0.71
N GLY A 26 3.38 1.76 -0.27
CA GLY A 26 3.40 1.01 0.99
C GLY A 26 3.06 1.90 2.20
N HIS A 27 3.70 3.07 2.30
CA HIS A 27 3.44 4.01 3.40
C HIS A 27 2.01 4.58 3.38
N MET A 28 1.45 4.84 2.20
CA MET A 28 0.06 5.28 2.06
C MET A 28 -0.94 4.18 2.46
N LEU A 29 -0.66 2.92 2.13
CA LEU A 29 -1.47 1.78 2.56
C LEU A 29 -1.47 1.64 4.08
N ASP A 30 -0.29 1.77 4.72
CA ASP A 30 -0.17 1.72 6.19
C ASP A 30 -0.94 2.88 6.86
N LYS A 31 -0.83 4.09 6.33
CA LYS A 31 -1.60 5.24 6.83
C LYS A 31 -3.11 5.04 6.68
N THR A 32 -3.55 4.56 5.52
CA THR A 32 -4.97 4.30 5.25
C THR A 32 -5.53 3.23 6.19
N MET A 33 -4.78 2.14 6.41
CA MET A 33 -5.14 1.10 7.37
C MET A 33 -5.32 1.64 8.78
N ASN A 34 -4.37 2.43 9.26
CA ASN A 34 -4.45 3.00 10.60
C ASN A 34 -5.64 3.96 10.73
N ALA A 35 -5.91 4.78 9.71
CA ALA A 35 -7.07 5.66 9.70
C ALA A 35 -8.39 4.86 9.70
N MET A 36 -8.49 3.83 8.87
CA MET A 36 -9.66 2.94 8.83
C MET A 36 -9.87 2.22 10.17
N GLU A 37 -8.83 1.66 10.78
CA GLU A 37 -8.94 0.99 12.07
C GLU A 37 -9.42 1.95 13.18
N LYS A 38 -8.93 3.20 13.17
CA LYS A 38 -9.38 4.23 14.11
C LYS A 38 -10.85 4.60 13.88
N SER A 39 -11.23 4.90 12.63
CA SER A 39 -12.60 5.27 12.29
C SER A 39 -13.60 4.15 12.55
N SER A 40 -13.23 2.88 12.30
CA SER A 40 -14.08 1.73 12.63
C SER A 40 -14.29 1.58 14.13
N LYS A 41 -13.25 1.77 14.95
CA LYS A 41 -13.38 1.76 16.42
C LYS A 41 -14.28 2.89 16.92
N GLU A 42 -14.13 4.10 16.38
CA GLU A 42 -14.99 5.25 16.70
C GLU A 42 -16.44 5.00 16.31
N LEU A 43 -16.68 4.49 15.09
CA LEU A 43 -18.01 4.11 14.61
C LEU A 43 -18.66 3.11 15.56
N VAL A 44 -17.98 2.00 15.89
CA VAL A 44 -18.49 0.98 16.81
C VAL A 44 -18.80 1.55 18.20
N SER A 45 -17.97 2.46 18.70
CA SER A 45 -18.19 3.13 20.00
C SER A 45 -19.45 4.01 19.98
N ASN A 46 -19.61 4.86 18.97
CA ASN A 46 -20.75 5.78 18.85
C ASN A 46 -22.07 5.03 18.60
N ILE A 47 -22.03 4.04 17.72
CA ILE A 47 -23.13 3.12 17.39
C ILE A 47 -23.63 2.39 18.65
N SER A 48 -22.75 2.00 19.57
CA SER A 48 -23.15 1.32 20.81
C SER A 48 -23.95 2.21 21.79
N GLN A 49 -23.94 3.54 21.60
CA GLN A 49 -24.67 4.47 22.47
C GLN A 49 -26.07 4.84 21.94
N GLU A 50 -26.31 4.84 20.63
CA GLU A 50 -27.49 5.53 20.06
C GLU A 50 -28.64 4.63 19.57
N THR A 51 -28.43 3.35 19.25
CA THR A 51 -29.53 2.47 18.80
C THR A 51 -29.19 1.00 19.11
N LYS A 52 -30.17 0.16 19.45
CA LYS A 52 -29.92 -1.27 19.82
C LYS A 52 -30.23 -2.28 18.72
N GLY A 53 -30.97 -1.91 17.67
CA GLY A 53 -31.50 -2.84 16.65
C GLY A 53 -30.86 -2.72 15.26
N SER A 54 -30.81 -1.51 14.69
CA SER A 54 -30.22 -1.23 13.35
C SER A 54 -28.68 -1.28 13.33
N THR A 55 -28.10 -1.61 14.46
CA THR A 55 -26.78 -1.19 14.91
C THR A 55 -25.83 -2.38 14.92
N GLU A 56 -26.38 -3.59 15.12
CA GLU A 56 -25.70 -4.88 14.95
C GLU A 56 -25.37 -5.18 13.47
N GLU A 57 -26.28 -4.88 12.54
CA GLU A 57 -26.02 -5.08 11.10
C GLU A 57 -24.92 -4.15 10.59
N MET A 58 -24.91 -2.88 11.01
CA MET A 58 -23.83 -1.94 10.70
C MET A 58 -22.49 -2.36 11.30
N LYS A 59 -22.48 -2.90 12.54
CA LYS A 59 -21.27 -3.46 13.16
C LYS A 59 -20.74 -4.66 12.37
N ARG A 60 -21.62 -5.59 11.96
CA ARG A 60 -21.25 -6.74 11.13
C ARG A 60 -20.65 -6.28 9.80
N LEU A 61 -21.34 -5.39 9.09
CA LEU A 61 -20.87 -4.91 7.79
C LEU A 61 -19.50 -4.21 7.91
N ALA A 62 -19.32 -3.37 8.93
CA ALA A 62 -18.04 -2.71 9.19
C ALA A 62 -16.94 -3.73 9.54
N SER A 63 -17.24 -4.75 10.33
CA SER A 63 -16.29 -5.80 10.69
C SER A 63 -15.91 -6.67 9.48
N ASP A 64 -16.86 -7.00 8.60
CA ASP A 64 -16.64 -7.80 7.40
C ASP A 64 -15.75 -7.05 6.41
N VAL A 65 -16.04 -5.77 6.17
CA VAL A 65 -15.21 -4.90 5.31
C VAL A 65 -13.80 -4.78 5.89
N MET A 66 -13.67 -4.53 7.19
CA MET A 66 -12.35 -4.47 7.85
C MET A 66 -11.61 -5.81 7.79
N GLY A 67 -12.33 -6.94 7.87
CA GLY A 67 -11.77 -8.27 7.73
C GLY A 67 -11.17 -8.50 6.34
N GLN A 68 -11.90 -8.14 5.29
CA GLN A 68 -11.42 -8.21 3.90
C GLN A 68 -10.18 -7.32 3.69
N VAL A 69 -10.24 -6.07 4.13
CA VAL A 69 -9.12 -5.12 4.00
C VAL A 69 -7.87 -5.61 4.75
N ARG A 70 -8.03 -6.15 5.97
CA ARG A 70 -6.93 -6.76 6.73
C ARG A 70 -6.32 -7.98 6.03
N GLN A 71 -7.10 -8.69 5.22
CA GLN A 71 -6.62 -9.85 4.47
C GLN A 71 -5.84 -9.44 3.21
N ASP A 72 -6.28 -8.39 2.52
CA ASP A 72 -5.76 -8.03 1.20
C ASP A 72 -4.56 -7.08 1.27
N ILE A 73 -4.52 -6.16 2.24
CA ILE A 73 -3.40 -5.21 2.35
C ILE A 73 -2.04 -5.90 2.57
N PRO A 74 -1.91 -6.95 3.41
CA PRO A 74 -0.66 -7.70 3.50
C PRO A 74 -0.21 -8.32 2.17
N LYS A 75 -1.15 -8.75 1.32
CA LYS A 75 -0.84 -9.30 -0.01
C LYS A 75 -0.32 -8.22 -0.95
N VAL A 76 -1.03 -7.10 -1.03
CA VAL A 76 -0.61 -5.94 -1.84
C VAL A 76 0.75 -5.43 -1.36
N ARG A 77 1.00 -5.41 -0.04
CA ARG A 77 2.30 -5.06 0.53
C ARG A 77 3.40 -6.03 0.10
N ALA A 78 3.12 -7.33 0.11
CA ALA A 78 4.07 -8.35 -0.33
C ALA A 78 4.42 -8.18 -1.82
N GLU A 79 3.42 -7.93 -2.67
CA GLU A 79 3.63 -7.67 -4.10
C GLU A 79 4.48 -6.42 -4.35
N LEU A 80 4.23 -5.32 -3.61
CA LEU A 80 5.04 -4.11 -3.70
C LEU A 80 6.49 -4.33 -3.27
N HIS A 81 6.72 -5.10 -2.20
CA HIS A 81 8.07 -5.46 -1.77
C HIS A 81 8.79 -6.35 -2.78
N GLU A 82 8.09 -7.31 -3.38
CA GLU A 82 8.65 -8.16 -4.41
C GLU A 82 9.01 -7.36 -5.67
N LEU A 83 8.16 -6.41 -6.05
CA LEU A 83 8.45 -5.47 -7.13
C LEU A 83 9.70 -4.63 -6.83
N GLU A 84 9.83 -4.10 -5.62
CA GLU A 84 11.04 -3.38 -5.18
C GLU A 84 12.28 -4.27 -5.27
N ALA A 85 12.20 -5.51 -4.79
CA ALA A 85 13.31 -6.46 -4.80
C ALA A 85 13.78 -6.77 -6.24
N ARG A 86 12.83 -7.06 -7.14
CA ARG A 86 13.11 -7.32 -8.57
C ARG A 86 13.69 -6.10 -9.27
N ALA A 87 13.18 -4.90 -8.98
CA ALA A 87 13.70 -3.65 -9.53
C ALA A 87 15.15 -3.41 -9.07
N ARG A 88 15.44 -3.59 -7.78
CA ARG A 88 16.79 -3.50 -7.22
C ARG A 88 17.75 -4.54 -7.79
N GLU A 89 17.28 -5.75 -8.04
CA GLU A 89 18.09 -6.80 -8.66
C GLU A 89 18.46 -6.44 -10.10
N LYS A 90 17.49 -5.98 -10.90
CA LYS A 90 17.75 -5.50 -12.26
C LYS A 90 18.76 -4.36 -12.29
N LEU A 91 18.68 -3.41 -11.36
CA LEU A 91 19.66 -2.33 -11.25
C LEU A 91 21.08 -2.86 -11.08
N ARG A 92 21.28 -3.80 -10.14
CA ARG A 92 22.60 -4.40 -9.89
C ARG A 92 23.13 -5.19 -11.08
N GLU A 93 22.27 -5.85 -11.84
CA GLU A 93 22.66 -6.52 -13.09
C GLU A 93 23.20 -5.53 -14.13
N TYR A 94 22.58 -4.35 -14.24
CA TYR A 94 23.05 -3.28 -15.13
C TYR A 94 24.34 -2.62 -14.63
N GLU A 95 24.49 -2.41 -13.33
CA GLU A 95 25.71 -1.83 -12.75
C GLU A 95 26.95 -2.72 -12.95
N ARG A 96 26.78 -4.05 -12.92
CA ARG A 96 27.87 -5.04 -13.10
C ARG A 96 28.26 -5.30 -14.56
N ARG A 97 27.49 -4.82 -15.53
CA ARG A 97 27.78 -4.88 -16.97
C ARG A 97 28.42 -3.58 -17.44
#